data_AF-A0A497NJM9-F1
#
_entry.id   AF-A0A497NJM9-F1
#
_cell.length_a   1.000
_cell.length_b   1.000
_cell.length_c   1.000
_cell.angle_alpha   90.00
_cell.angle_beta   90.00
_cell.angle_gamma   90.00
#
_symmetry.space_group_name_H-M   'P 1'
#
loop_
_entity.id
_entity.type
_entity.pdbx_description
1 polymer ?
#
loop_
_entity_poly.entity_id
_entity_poly.type
_entity_poly.pdbx_seq_one_letter_code
_entity_poly.pdbx_strand_id
1 'polypeptide(L)'
;MKATDIVEIYVLNLLLTLGMFVVLIFRAWIELKNYRMMWRELEWRQTYQAVGRVLKAEKDLFSKMEGGDELYRLLCEMFKVREEQP
;
A
#
# COMPACT_ATOMS: atom_id res chain seq x y z
N MET A 1 -3.29 55.20 15.23
CA MET A 1 -3.45 53.74 15.30
C MET A 1 -3.49 53.36 16.76
N LYS A 2 -4.59 52.75 17.24
CA LYS A 2 -4.69 52.32 18.64
C LYS A 2 -3.84 51.05 18.77
N ALA A 3 -3.23 50.82 19.93
CA ALA A 3 -2.43 49.61 20.19
C ALA A 3 -3.26 48.32 19.95
N THR A 4 -4.58 48.41 20.10
CA THR A 4 -5.54 47.34 19.82
C THR A 4 -5.52 46.88 18.35
N ASP A 5 -5.37 47.80 17.38
CA ASP A 5 -5.33 47.47 15.95
C ASP A 5 -4.09 46.61 15.62
N ILE A 6 -2.96 46.90 16.27
CA ILE A 6 -1.70 46.21 16.04
C ILE A 6 -1.79 44.78 16.58
N VAL A 7 -2.36 44.60 17.78
CA VAL A 7 -2.56 43.28 18.39
C VAL A 7 -3.47 42.40 17.53
N GLU A 8 -4.54 42.97 16.98
CA GLU A 8 -5.47 42.26 16.10
C GLU A 8 -4.79 41.72 14.84
N ILE A 9 -3.91 42.52 14.22
CA ILE A 9 -3.11 42.11 13.05
C ILE A 9 -2.18 40.94 13.39
N TYR A 10 -1.50 40.97 14.54
CA TYR A 10 -0.62 39.87 14.96
C TYR A 10 -1.40 38.58 15.25
N VAL A 11 -2.58 38.69 15.88
CA VAL A 11 -3.47 37.55 16.11
C VAL A 11 -3.96 36.96 14.79
N LEU A 12 -4.35 37.81 13.84
CA LEU A 12 -4.78 37.36 12.52
C LEU A 12 -3.67 36.61 11.76
N ASN A 13 -2.44 37.13 11.82
CA ASN A 13 -1.28 36.48 11.22
C ASN A 13 -0.96 35.13 11.88
N LEU A 14 -1.06 35.05 13.21
CA LEU A 14 -0.89 33.80 13.94
C LEU A 14 -1.94 32.77 13.50
N LEU A 15 -3.21 33.17 13.41
CA LEU A 15 -4.29 32.30 12.93
C LEU A 15 -4.07 31.83 11.49
N LEU A 16 -3.64 32.72 10.61
CA LEU A 16 -3.31 32.38 9.22
C LEU A 16 -2.16 31.36 9.15
N THR A 17 -1.13 31.57 9.96
CA THR A 17 0.02 30.68 10.06
C THR A 17 -0.40 29.30 10.55
N LEU A 18 -1.21 29.24 11.61
CA LEU A 18 -1.78 27.97 12.10
C LEU A 18 -2.63 27.29 11.03
N GLY A 19 -3.44 28.05 10.28
CA GLY A 19 -4.21 27.53 9.15
C GLY A 19 -3.33 26.90 8.08
N MET A 20 -2.22 27.55 7.69
CA MET A 20 -1.25 26.98 6.76
C MET A 20 -0.65 25.67 7.27
N PHE A 21 -0.29 25.60 8.56
CA PHE A 21 0.23 24.38 9.17
C PHE A 21 -0.79 23.23 9.16
N VAL A 22 -2.06 23.50 9.49
CA VAL A 22 -3.13 22.48 9.45
C VAL A 22 -3.27 21.90 8.04
N VAL A 23 -3.24 22.74 7.00
CA VAL A 23 -3.30 22.29 5.61
C VAL A 23 -2.11 21.41 5.24
N LEU A 24 -0.90 21.79 5.66
CA LEU A 24 0.32 21.01 5.40
C LEU A 24 0.30 19.65 6.11
N ILE A 25 -0.11 19.62 7.39
CA ILE A 25 -0.27 18.38 8.15
C ILE A 25 -1.29 17.47 7.47
N PHE A 26 -2.43 18.02 7.05
CA PHE A 26 -3.46 17.25 6.37
C PHE A 26 -2.99 16.69 5.03
N ARG A 27 -2.24 17.47 4.23
CA ARG A 27 -1.61 16.98 3.00
C ARG A 27 -0.64 15.83 3.26
N ALA A 28 0.27 15.99 4.22
CA ALA A 28 1.22 14.95 4.60
C ALA A 28 0.52 13.69 5.12
N TRP A 29 -0.58 13.86 5.86
CA TRP A 29 -1.38 12.74 6.36
C TRP A 29 -2.03 11.93 5.23
N ILE A 30 -2.63 12.61 4.24
CA ILE A 30 -3.21 11.97 3.06
C ILE A 30 -2.12 11.26 2.26
N GLU A 31 -0.99 11.92 2.05
CA GLU A 31 0.14 11.37 1.32
C GLU A 31 0.67 10.08 1.99
N LEU A 32 0.86 10.10 3.31
CA LEU A 32 1.27 8.91 4.07
C LEU A 32 0.25 7.77 3.97
N LYS A 33 -1.05 8.08 4.04
CA LYS A 33 -2.11 7.07 3.89
C LYS A 33 -2.10 6.46 2.48
N ASN A 34 -1.88 7.28 1.46
CA ASN A 34 -1.81 6.84 0.07
C ASN A 34 -0.57 5.97 -0.19
N TYR A 35 0.59 6.37 0.31
CA TYR A 35 1.82 5.57 0.23
C TYR A 35 1.65 4.20 0.87
N ARG A 36 0.99 4.12 2.04
CA ARG A 36 0.76 2.83 2.70
C ARG A 36 -0.13 1.87 1.88
N MET A 37 -1.14 2.39 1.20
CA MET A 37 -1.97 1.57 0.31
C MET A 37 -1.17 1.09 -0.91
N MET A 38 -0.47 2.02 -1.57
CA MET A 38 0.36 1.70 -2.74
C MET A 38 1.46 0.68 -2.40
N TRP A 39 2.05 0.79 -1.21
CA TRP A 39 3.08 -0.14 -0.74
C TRP A 39 2.53 -1.56 -0.54
N ARG A 40 1.35 -1.70 0.08
CA ARG A 40 0.67 -3.00 0.21
C ARG A 40 0.35 -3.63 -1.14
N GLU A 41 -0.05 -2.83 -2.13
CA GLU A 41 -0.27 -3.34 -3.50
C GLU A 41 1.03 -3.80 -4.17
N LEU A 42 2.13 -3.08 -3.94
CA LEU A 42 3.45 -3.45 -4.47
C LEU A 42 3.96 -4.76 -3.84
N GLU A 43 3.89 -4.88 -2.51
CA GLU A 43 4.28 -6.10 -1.79
C GLU A 43 3.43 -7.29 -2.24
N TRP A 44 2.13 -7.08 -2.46
CA TRP A 44 1.25 -8.13 -2.98
C TRP A 44 1.68 -8.59 -4.37
N ARG A 45 2.01 -7.65 -5.28
CA ARG A 45 2.50 -7.99 -6.63
C ARG A 45 3.83 -8.75 -6.61
N GLN A 46 4.79 -8.30 -5.79
CA GLN A 46 6.08 -8.98 -5.66
C GLN A 46 5.93 -10.38 -5.06
N THR A 47 5.13 -10.51 -4.00
CA THR A 47 4.87 -11.81 -3.36
C THR A 47 4.20 -12.77 -4.33
N TYR A 48 3.19 -12.31 -5.07
CA TYR A 48 2.49 -13.13 -6.09
C TYR A 48 3.46 -13.62 -7.17
N GLN A 49 4.34 -12.76 -7.66
CA GLN A 49 5.31 -13.12 -8.69
C GLN A 49 6.37 -14.10 -8.19
N ALA A 50 6.87 -13.90 -6.95
CA ALA A 50 7.83 -14.80 -6.33
C ALA A 50 7.21 -16.18 -6.06
N VAL A 51 6.01 -16.22 -5.49
CA VAL A 51 5.28 -17.46 -5.20
C VAL A 51 4.93 -18.19 -6.49
N GLY A 52 4.49 -17.51 -7.55
CA GLY A 52 4.23 -18.16 -8.84
C GLY A 52 5.46 -18.84 -9.45
N ARG A 53 6.65 -18.25 -9.29
CA ARG A 53 7.92 -18.86 -9.70
C ARG A 53 8.25 -20.11 -8.88
N VAL A 54 8.09 -20.04 -7.55
CA VAL A 54 8.33 -21.18 -6.65
C VAL A 54 7.35 -22.30 -6.96
N LEU A 55 6.06 -21.99 -7.10
CA LEU A 55 5.02 -22.98 -7.39
C LEU A 55 5.30 -23.71 -8.71
N LYS A 56 5.70 -22.97 -9.77
CA LYS A 56 6.07 -23.58 -11.06
C LYS A 56 7.31 -24.48 -10.96
N ALA A 57 8.27 -24.15 -10.09
CA ALA A 57 9.48 -24.96 -9.88
C ALA A 57 9.20 -26.22 -9.03
N GLU A 58 8.31 -26.11 -8.05
CA GLU A 58 7.99 -27.17 -7.09
C GLU A 58 6.82 -28.07 -7.55
N LYS A 59 6.29 -27.87 -8.77
CA LYS A 59 5.17 -28.64 -9.33
C LYS A 59 5.40 -30.15 -9.28
N ASP A 60 6.63 -30.59 -9.56
CA ASP A 60 7.02 -32.01 -9.51
C ASP A 60 7.06 -32.60 -8.09
N LEU A 61 7.22 -31.74 -7.08
CA LEU A 61 7.22 -32.11 -5.67
C LEU A 61 5.78 -32.24 -5.14
N PHE A 62 4.89 -31.36 -5.59
CA PHE A 62 3.46 -31.44 -5.29
C PHE A 62 2.78 -32.64 -5.93
N SER A 63 3.13 -33.00 -7.17
CA SER A 63 2.54 -34.16 -7.87
C SER A 63 2.91 -35.52 -7.24
N LYS A 64 3.99 -35.56 -6.44
CA LYS A 64 4.44 -36.75 -5.71
C LYS A 64 3.81 -36.91 -4.32
N MET A 65 3.09 -35.91 -3.83
CA MET A 65 2.35 -35.97 -2.57
C MET A 65 0.91 -36.42 -2.80
N GLU A 66 0.40 -37.28 -1.92
CA GLU A 66 -1.01 -37.71 -1.95
C GLU A 66 -1.93 -36.49 -1.73
N GLY A 67 -2.79 -36.19 -2.71
CA GLY A 67 -3.62 -34.97 -2.72
C GLY A 67 -2.87 -33.67 -3.07
N GLY A 68 -1.57 -33.74 -3.42
CA GLY A 68 -0.76 -32.55 -3.70
C GLY A 68 -1.14 -31.82 -4.99
N ASP A 69 -1.80 -32.48 -5.93
CA ASP A 69 -2.30 -31.87 -7.18
C ASP A 69 -3.47 -30.90 -6.91
N GLU A 70 -4.33 -31.23 -5.94
CA GLU A 70 -5.43 -30.37 -5.51
C GLU A 70 -4.89 -29.17 -4.72
N LEU A 71 -3.90 -29.40 -3.86
CA LEU A 71 -3.19 -28.34 -3.14
C LEU A 71 -2.49 -27.37 -4.10
N TYR A 72 -1.80 -27.90 -5.12
CA TYR A 72 -1.13 -27.10 -6.15
C TYR A 72 -2.12 -26.25 -6.95
N ARG A 73 -3.26 -26.83 -7.36
CA ARG A 73 -4.32 -26.10 -8.08
C ARG A 73 -4.94 -24.98 -7.22
N LEU A 74 -5.18 -25.24 -5.95
CA LEU A 74 -5.74 -24.26 -5.01
C LEU A 74 -4.76 -23.10 -4.75
N LEU A 75 -3.46 -23.39 -4.67
CA LEU A 75 -2.41 -22.38 -4.61
C LEU A 75 -2.31 -21.57 -5.91
N CYS A 76 -2.36 -22.22 -7.08
CA CYS A 76 -2.38 -21.53 -8.37
C CYS A 76 -3.57 -20.54 -8.50
N GLU A 77 -4.76 -20.95 -8.07
CA GLU A 77 -5.96 -20.09 -8.06
C GLU A 77 -5.84 -18.92 -7.07
N MET A 78 -5.37 -19.20 -5.85
CA MET A 78 -5.18 -18.17 -4.81
C MET A 78 -4.17 -17.10 -5.25
N PHE A 79 -3.09 -17.50 -5.92
CA PHE A 79 -2.06 -16.61 -6.43
C PHE A 79 -2.31 -16.12 -7.85
N LYS A 80 -3.48 -16.40 -8.45
CA LYS A 80 -3.84 -16.03 -9.84
C LYS A 80 -2.69 -16.25 -10.83
N VAL A 81 -1.93 -17.33 -10.63
CA VAL A 81 -0.82 -17.66 -11.51
C VAL A 81 -1.45 -18.06 -12.84
N ARG A 82 -1.16 -17.31 -13.92
CA ARG A 82 -1.53 -17.76 -15.26
C ARG A 82 -0.73 -19.02 -15.53
N GLU A 83 -1.39 -20.16 -15.41
CA GLU A 83 -0.87 -21.38 -16.00
C GLU A 83 -0.88 -21.14 -17.52
N GLU A 84 0.30 -20.86 -18.07
CA GLU A 84 0.55 -21.08 -19.49
C GLU A 84 0.42 -22.59 -19.70
N GLN A 85 -0.80 -23.01 -20.02
CA GLN A 85 -1.03 -24.35 -20.54
C GLN A 85 -0.29 -24.46 -21.88
N PRO A 86 0.46 -25.56 -22.11
CA PRO A 86 1.24 -25.78 -23.32
C PRO A 86 0.39 -25.90 -24.58
#